data_AF-A0A8S4QGP8-F1
#
_entry.id   AF-A0A8S4QGP8-F1
#
_cell.length_a   1.000
_cell.length_b   1.000
_cell.length_c   1.000
_cell.angle_alpha   90.00
_cell.angle_beta   90.00
_cell.angle_gamma   90.00
#
_symmetry.space_group_name_H-M   'P 1'
#
loop_
_entity.id
_entity.type
_entity.pdbx_description
1 polymer ?
#
loop_
_entity_poly.entity_id
_entity_poly.type
_entity_poly.pdbx_seq_one_letter_code
_entity_poly.pdbx_strand_id
1 'polypeptide(L)'
;YPEAMYPSVFYNQMEFNKINEALGQLVTAESPQFVPNWPNNTIKLGQVSGVAINNAGQALVFHRGSNAWDASTFSTRNIYQFIGEPPISQPTVLVFNETGELVDSWGENL
;
A
#
# COMPACT_ATOMS: atom_id res chain seq x y z
N TYR A 1 -22.38 15.26 -9.96
CA TYR A 1 -21.11 15.84 -10.45
C TYR A 1 -21.21 15.96 -11.96
N PRO A 2 -20.92 17.12 -12.57
CA PRO A 2 -20.98 17.25 -14.02
C PRO A 2 -19.77 16.54 -14.63
N GLU A 3 -20.01 15.69 -15.63
CA GLU A 3 -18.98 14.97 -16.38
C GLU A 3 -18.03 15.95 -17.07
N ALA A 4 -16.74 15.84 -16.80
CA ALA A 4 -15.72 16.57 -17.53
C ALA A 4 -15.70 16.07 -18.99
N MET A 5 -15.90 17.00 -19.91
CA MET A 5 -15.84 16.80 -21.36
C MET A 5 -14.41 16.43 -21.76
N TYR A 6 -14.11 15.14 -21.88
CA TYR A 6 -12.86 14.68 -22.49
C TYR A 6 -12.92 14.85 -24.01
N PRO A 7 -11.88 15.39 -24.67
CA PRO A 7 -11.89 15.60 -26.11
C PRO A 7 -11.96 14.26 -26.87
N SER A 8 -13.11 14.00 -27.51
CA SER A 8 -13.36 12.81 -28.32
C SER A 8 -12.69 12.93 -29.70
N VAL A 9 -11.40 12.61 -29.81
CA VAL A 9 -10.75 12.62 -31.14
C VAL A 9 -9.77 11.47 -31.43
N PHE A 10 -9.74 10.40 -30.62
CA PHE A 10 -8.77 9.31 -30.84
C PHE A 10 -9.33 7.88 -30.95
N TYR A 11 -10.63 7.66 -30.76
CA TYR A 11 -11.21 6.31 -30.81
C TYR A 11 -12.48 6.25 -31.66
N ASN A 12 -12.56 5.23 -32.52
CA ASN A 12 -13.82 4.92 -33.19
C ASN A 12 -14.81 4.25 -32.21
N GLN A 13 -16.09 4.19 -32.58
CA GLN A 13 -17.15 3.69 -31.71
C GLN A 13 -16.90 2.26 -31.19
N MET A 14 -16.26 1.40 -32.00
CA MET A 14 -15.93 0.03 -31.61
C MET A 14 -14.83 -0.02 -30.54
N GLU A 15 -13.80 0.82 -30.68
CA GLU A 15 -12.72 0.94 -29.69
C GLU A 15 -13.23 1.50 -28.37
N PHE A 16 -14.08 2.53 -28.43
CA PHE A 16 -14.71 3.10 -27.24
C PHE A 16 -15.55 2.06 -26.48
N ASN A 17 -16.34 1.26 -27.20
CA ASN A 17 -17.16 0.22 -26.59
C ASN A 17 -16.30 -0.88 -25.93
N LYS A 18 -15.22 -1.32 -26.60
CA LYS A 18 -14.27 -2.30 -26.04
C LYS A 18 -13.55 -1.76 -24.81
N ILE A 19 -13.13 -0.50 -24.83
CA ILE A 19 -12.51 0.16 -23.67
C ILE A 19 -13.48 0.20 -22.49
N ASN A 20 -14.74 0.59 -22.72
CA ASN A 20 -15.72 0.67 -21.64
C ASN A 20 -16.13 -0.71 -21.11
N GLU A 21 -16.20 -1.72 -21.97
CA GLU A 21 -16.43 -3.10 -21.54
C GLU A 21 -15.25 -3.62 -20.71
N ALA A 22 -14.01 -3.39 -21.15
CA ALA A 22 -12.81 -3.74 -20.40
C ALA A 22 -12.74 -2.99 -19.06
N LEU A 23 -13.03 -1.69 -19.03
CA LEU A 23 -13.11 -0.91 -17.79
C LEU A 23 -14.23 -1.42 -16.87
N GLY A 24 -15.39 -1.78 -17.41
CA GLY A 24 -16.47 -2.39 -16.66
C GLY A 24 -16.07 -3.72 -16.02
N GLN A 25 -15.35 -4.57 -16.76
CA GLN A 25 -14.79 -5.82 -16.27
C GLN A 25 -13.69 -5.60 -15.22
N LEU A 26 -12.76 -4.68 -15.45
CA LEU A 26 -11.71 -4.29 -14.48
C LEU A 26 -12.32 -3.81 -13.16
N VAL A 27 -13.36 -2.96 -13.24
CA VAL A 27 -14.03 -2.43 -12.05
C VAL A 27 -14.80 -3.52 -11.28
N THR A 28 -15.39 -4.50 -11.97
CA THR A 28 -16.21 -5.54 -11.30
C THR A 28 -15.44 -6.79 -10.90
N ALA A 29 -14.39 -7.18 -11.61
CA ALA A 29 -13.60 -8.37 -11.32
C ALA A 29 -12.43 -8.11 -10.36
N GLU A 30 -11.95 -6.86 -10.26
CA GLU A 30 -10.68 -6.55 -9.55
C GLU A 30 -10.78 -5.41 -8.52
N SER A 31 -11.99 -4.97 -8.15
CA SER A 31 -12.13 -4.02 -7.04
C SER A 31 -11.68 -4.65 -5.72
N PRO A 32 -10.72 -4.05 -4.97
CA PRO A 32 -10.31 -4.55 -3.67
C PRO A 32 -11.53 -4.73 -2.76
N GLN A 33 -11.72 -5.96 -2.26
CA GLN A 33 -12.78 -6.26 -1.31
C GLN A 33 -12.21 -6.21 0.10
N PHE A 34 -13.00 -5.69 1.04
CA PHE A 34 -12.68 -5.81 2.44
C PHE A 34 -12.76 -7.29 2.86
N VAL A 35 -11.64 -7.83 3.36
CA VAL A 35 -11.57 -9.19 3.90
C VAL A 35 -11.49 -9.09 5.43
N PRO A 36 -12.52 -9.53 6.17
CA PRO A 36 -12.48 -9.52 7.63
C PRO A 36 -11.34 -10.39 8.16
N ASN A 37 -10.70 -9.95 9.25
CA ASN A 37 -9.60 -10.67 9.92
C ASN A 37 -8.36 -10.92 9.04
N TRP A 38 -8.19 -10.12 7.99
CA TRP A 38 -6.99 -10.08 7.16
C TRP A 38 -6.21 -8.78 7.45
N PRO A 39 -4.89 -8.85 7.71
CA PRO A 39 -4.13 -10.06 8.07
C PRO A 39 -4.50 -10.56 9.47
N ASN A 40 -3.92 -11.69 9.88
CA ASN A 40 -4.09 -12.27 11.21
C ASN A 40 -3.91 -11.21 12.33
N ASN A 41 -4.87 -11.10 13.26
CA ASN A 41 -4.93 -10.09 14.33
C ASN A 41 -3.78 -10.14 15.37
N THR A 42 -2.99 -11.22 15.36
CA THR A 42 -1.79 -11.37 16.17
C THR A 42 -0.63 -10.52 15.66
N ILE A 43 -0.63 -10.18 14.37
CA ILE A 43 0.40 -9.33 13.77
C ILE A 43 0.22 -7.88 14.26
N LYS A 44 1.32 -7.30 14.75
CA LYS A 44 1.35 -5.92 15.23
C LYS A 44 2.11 -5.05 14.24
N LEU A 45 1.39 -4.08 13.66
CA LEU A 45 1.96 -3.05 12.82
C LEU A 45 2.12 -1.75 13.61
N GLY A 46 3.21 -1.05 13.32
CA GLY A 46 3.38 0.35 13.68
C GLY A 46 2.62 1.28 12.74
N GLN A 47 3.04 2.54 12.67
CA GLN A 47 2.56 3.43 11.61
C GLN A 47 2.97 2.89 10.23
N VAL A 48 1.98 2.59 9.39
CA VAL A 48 2.17 2.13 8.01
C VAL A 48 2.50 3.33 7.13
N SER A 49 3.56 3.21 6.33
CA SER A 49 4.03 4.26 5.41
C SER A 49 3.84 3.89 3.94
N GLY A 50 3.73 2.60 3.63
CA GLY A 50 3.56 2.13 2.25
C GLY A 50 3.03 0.72 2.17
N VAL A 51 2.40 0.43 1.03
CA VAL A 51 1.91 -0.90 0.66
C VAL A 51 2.22 -1.15 -0.82
N ALA A 52 2.52 -2.40 -1.17
CA ALA A 52 2.76 -2.83 -2.55
C ALA A 52 2.26 -4.26 -2.76
N ILE A 53 2.08 -4.66 -4.02
CA ILE A 53 1.84 -6.05 -4.41
C ILE A 53 3.01 -6.51 -5.28
N ASN A 54 3.58 -7.67 -5.01
CA ASN A 54 4.64 -8.23 -5.86
C ASN A 54 4.06 -9.10 -7.00
N ASN A 55 4.93 -9.57 -7.90
CA ASN A 55 4.53 -10.40 -9.05
C ASN A 55 3.94 -11.77 -8.65
N ALA A 56 4.07 -12.17 -7.39
CA ALA A 56 3.45 -13.38 -6.85
C ALA A 56 2.07 -13.10 -6.22
N GLY A 57 1.55 -11.87 -6.32
CA GLY A 57 0.26 -11.49 -5.73
C GLY A 57 0.31 -11.28 -4.21
N GLN A 58 1.50 -11.25 -3.60
CA GLN A 58 1.65 -11.07 -2.16
C GLN A 58 1.65 -9.59 -1.79
N ALA A 59 1.03 -9.26 -0.66
CA ALA A 59 0.98 -7.91 -0.15
C ALA A 59 2.21 -7.60 0.70
N LEU A 60 2.93 -6.54 0.35
CA LEU A 60 4.05 -6.01 1.12
C LEU A 60 3.56 -4.80 1.90
N VAL A 61 3.82 -4.79 3.20
CA VAL A 61 3.48 -3.66 4.09
C VAL A 61 4.77 -3.12 4.69
N PHE A 62 5.05 -1.84 4.42
CA PHE A 62 6.15 -1.11 5.06
C PHE A 62 5.61 -0.32 6.24
N HIS A 63 6.08 -0.64 7.45
CA HIS A 63 5.72 0.03 8.70
C HIS A 63 6.94 0.41 9.51
N ARG A 64 6.76 1.33 10.45
CA ARG A 64 7.85 1.93 11.24
C ARG A 64 8.14 1.22 12.57
N GLY A 65 7.65 0.00 12.76
CA GLY A 65 7.77 -0.71 14.05
C GLY A 65 7.29 0.14 15.23
N SER A 66 8.11 0.29 16.27
CA SER A 66 7.84 1.16 17.41
C SER A 66 7.99 2.66 17.15
N ASN A 67 8.59 3.07 16.03
CA ASN A 67 8.83 4.49 15.76
C ASN A 67 7.53 5.18 15.31
N ALA A 68 7.17 6.24 16.02
CA ALA A 68 6.14 7.18 15.60
C ALA A 68 6.80 8.37 14.91
N TRP A 69 6.32 8.72 13.72
CA TRP A 69 6.67 9.99 13.08
C TRP A 69 5.54 10.98 13.34
N ASP A 70 5.90 12.09 13.95
CA ASP A 70 5.02 13.19 14.28
C ASP A 70 5.70 14.53 14.02
N ALA A 71 5.04 15.63 14.41
CA ALA A 71 5.56 16.98 14.22
C ALA A 71 6.90 17.25 14.93
N SER A 72 7.33 16.39 15.85
CA SER A 72 8.61 16.48 16.55
C SER A 72 9.74 15.67 15.90
N THR A 73 9.44 14.82 14.91
CA THR A 73 10.44 13.91 14.33
C THR A 73 11.58 14.62 13.61
N PHE A 74 11.26 15.73 12.96
CA PHE A 74 12.23 16.58 12.30
C PHE A 74 12.18 17.97 12.91
N SER A 75 13.35 18.58 13.10
CA SER A 75 13.43 20.00 13.46
C SER A 75 12.87 20.86 12.33
N THR A 76 12.65 22.15 12.61
CA THR A 76 12.25 23.14 11.60
C THR A 76 13.25 23.33 10.45
N ARG A 77 14.45 22.73 10.55
CA ARG A 77 15.47 22.68 9.50
C ARG A 77 15.55 21.33 8.78
N ASN A 78 14.52 20.48 8.93
CA ASN A 78 14.46 19.13 8.36
C ASN A 78 15.55 18.17 8.86
N ILE A 79 16.07 18.39 10.07
CA ILE A 79 17.05 17.51 10.71
C ILE A 79 16.31 16.51 11.58
N TYR A 80 16.54 15.21 11.35
CA TYR A 80 16.01 14.14 12.19
C TYR A 80 16.48 14.29 13.64
N GLN A 81 15.55 14.25 14.59
CA GLN A 81 15.83 14.60 15.99
C GLN A 81 16.24 13.42 16.88
N PHE A 82 16.08 12.18 16.42
CA PHE A 82 16.36 10.97 17.22
C PHE A 82 17.67 10.26 16.78
N ILE A 83 18.66 11.04 16.36
CA ILE A 83 19.99 10.51 16.03
C ILE A 83 20.60 9.93 17.32
N GLY A 84 21.01 8.66 17.28
CA GLY A 84 21.60 7.94 18.41
C GLY A 84 20.65 7.01 19.16
N GLU A 85 19.35 7.06 18.87
CA GLU A 85 18.41 6.01 19.28
C GLU A 85 18.75 4.68 18.57
N PRO A 86 18.48 3.52 19.20
CA PRO A 86 18.71 2.23 18.56
C PRO A 86 17.85 2.09 17.30
N PRO A 87 18.31 1.29 16.32
CA PRO A 87 17.53 1.00 15.13
C PRO A 87 16.22 0.27 15.49
N ILE A 88 15.26 0.30 14.57
CA ILE A 88 13.96 -0.36 14.76
C ILE A 88 14.22 -1.87 14.88
N SER A 89 13.90 -2.44 16.06
CA SER A 89 14.22 -3.85 16.35
C SER A 89 13.22 -4.84 15.76
N GLN A 90 12.06 -4.37 15.29
CA GLN A 90 11.06 -5.18 14.60
C GLN A 90 11.30 -5.16 13.09
N PRO A 91 10.95 -6.23 12.36
CA PRO A 91 10.93 -6.19 10.90
C PRO A 91 10.06 -5.01 10.43
N THR A 92 10.52 -4.29 9.41
CA THR A 92 9.83 -3.09 8.92
C THR A 92 9.07 -3.36 7.63
N VAL A 93 9.44 -4.39 6.88
CA VAL A 93 8.69 -4.88 5.72
C VAL A 93 8.13 -6.25 6.05
N LEU A 94 6.81 -6.39 5.95
CA LEU A 94 6.09 -7.65 6.12
C LEU A 94 5.46 -8.08 4.80
N VAL A 95 5.51 -9.38 4.50
CA VAL A 95 4.92 -9.96 3.28
C VAL A 95 3.80 -10.91 3.66
N PHE A 96 2.61 -10.66 3.12
CA PHE A 96 1.42 -11.47 3.34
C PHE A 96 0.99 -12.18 2.06
N ASN A 97 0.58 -13.44 2.17
CA ASN A 97 -0.14 -14.10 1.09
C ASN A 97 -1.61 -13.64 1.04
N GLU A 98 -2.36 -14.17 0.08
CA GLU A 98 -3.79 -13.87 -0.12
C GLU A 98 -4.68 -14.19 1.08
N THR A 99 -4.31 -15.15 1.93
CA THR A 99 -5.06 -15.51 3.15
C THR A 99 -4.73 -14.62 4.34
N GLY A 100 -3.67 -13.80 4.24
CA GLY A 100 -3.24 -12.87 5.28
C GLY A 100 -2.25 -13.49 6.27
N GLU A 101 -1.68 -14.63 5.91
CA GLU A 101 -0.57 -15.25 6.62
C GLU A 101 0.73 -14.50 6.29
N LEU A 102 1.54 -14.27 7.32
CA LEU A 102 2.88 -13.72 7.17
C LEU A 102 3.79 -14.79 6.56
N VAL A 103 4.32 -14.53 5.37
CA VAL A 103 5.18 -15.48 4.64
C VAL A 103 6.64 -15.05 4.60
N ASP A 104 6.93 -13.77 4.81
CA ASP A 104 8.30 -13.25 4.92
C ASP A 104 8.31 -11.91 5.68
N SER A 105 9.48 -11.52 6.20
CA SER A 105 9.69 -10.24 6.87
C SER A 105 11.17 -9.87 6.95
N TRP A 106 11.49 -8.59 6.80
CA TRP A 106 12.87 -8.09 6.95
C TRP A 106 12.92 -6.59 7.29
N GLY A 107 14.15 -6.07 7.43
CA GLY A 107 14.43 -4.63 7.59
C GLY A 107 14.53 -4.17 9.03
N GLU A 108 14.59 -5.09 9.99
CA GLU A 108 14.96 -4.84 11.37
C GLU A 108 16.45 -4.52 11.54
N ASN A 109 16.77 -3.73 12.56
CA ASN A 109 18.13 -3.41 13.01
C ASN A 109 19.04 -2.78 11.93
N LEU A 110 18.44 -2.08 10.97
CA LEU A 110 19.14 -1.30 9.92
C LEU A 110 19.34 0.17 10.31
#